data_AF-A0A4Y8CDN9-F1
#
_entry.id   AF-A0A4Y8CDN9-F1
#
_cell.length_a   1.000
_cell.length_b   1.000
_cell.length_c   1.000
_cell.angle_alpha   90.00
_cell.angle_beta   90.00
_cell.angle_gamma   90.00
#
_symmetry.space_group_name_H-M   'P 1'
#
loop_
_entity.id
_entity.type
_entity.pdbx_description
1 polymer ?
#
loop_
_entity_poly.entity_id
_entity_poly.type
_entity_poly.pdbx_seq_one_letter_code
_entity_poly.pdbx_strand_id
1 'polypeptide(L)'
;HEFICKNHQGVFKDSIAFVTLEPCSHQGKTPPCAKLFSELGFKKIFISVKDGNKIASGGAEFLKKQGIEVEFDILKEEGKKLLKPFLKWQKGQFKLFKLALSMNGSPFGKIVSNELSRAYAHKIRAVIDLLVVGGETIRKDHPILDARLCKAKAPNLCILSRQNIDNFDKNIPLFKVPNRQIYTQIPSEA
;
A
#
# COMPACT_ATOMS: atom_id res chain seq x y z
N HIS A 1 17.72 7.10 -11.68
CA HIS A 1 19.01 7.19 -10.97
C HIS A 1 20.02 7.92 -11.82
N GLU A 2 20.33 7.42 -13.02
CA GLU A 2 21.26 8.05 -13.98
C GLU A 2 21.08 9.56 -14.14
N PHE A 3 19.84 10.02 -14.35
CA PHE A 3 19.56 11.44 -14.44
C PHE A 3 20.04 12.24 -13.22
N ILE A 4 19.80 11.74 -12.00
CA ILE A 4 20.22 12.42 -10.77
C ILE A 4 21.74 12.39 -10.66
N CYS A 5 22.38 11.22 -10.84
CA CYS A 5 23.84 11.09 -10.77
C CYS A 5 24.57 11.96 -11.79
N LYS A 6 23.96 12.22 -12.96
CA LYS A 6 24.55 13.12 -13.97
C LYS A 6 24.36 14.61 -13.66
N ASN A 7 23.26 14.97 -13.00
CA ASN A 7 22.83 16.38 -12.90
C ASN A 7 22.85 16.96 -11.48
N HIS A 8 23.20 16.19 -10.45
CA HIS A 8 23.11 16.67 -9.06
C HIS A 8 24.13 17.75 -8.68
N GLN A 9 25.17 18.01 -9.49
CA GLN A 9 26.16 19.08 -9.23
C GLN A 9 26.75 19.07 -7.80
N GLY A 10 26.85 17.90 -7.17
CA GLY A 10 27.37 17.75 -5.81
C GLY A 10 26.44 18.18 -4.67
N VAL A 11 25.18 18.57 -4.93
CA VAL A 11 24.29 19.13 -3.89
C VAL A 11 23.97 18.17 -2.72
N PHE A 12 24.15 16.86 -2.92
CA PHE A 12 23.94 15.84 -1.89
C PHE A 12 25.22 15.43 -1.15
N LYS A 13 26.38 15.92 -1.61
CA LYS A 13 27.65 15.59 -0.99
C LYS A 13 27.64 16.01 0.47
N ASP A 14 28.10 15.13 1.34
CA ASP A 14 28.15 15.30 2.79
C ASP A 14 26.80 15.51 3.48
N SER A 15 25.69 15.35 2.74
CA SER A 15 24.34 15.50 3.28
C SER A 15 23.93 14.31 4.14
N ILE A 16 22.86 14.52 4.91
CA ILE A 16 22.23 13.50 5.76
C ILE A 16 20.86 13.15 5.18
N ALA A 17 20.53 11.87 5.09
CA ALA A 17 19.19 11.41 4.72
C ALA A 17 18.47 10.75 5.89
N PHE A 18 17.15 10.94 5.94
CA PHE A 18 16.25 10.22 6.83
C PHE A 18 15.31 9.38 5.98
N VAL A 19 15.30 8.07 6.20
CA VAL A 19 14.46 7.13 5.45
C VAL A 19 13.64 6.26 6.40
N THR A 20 12.39 6.02 6.02
CA THR A 20 11.44 5.27 6.86
C THR A 20 11.66 3.76 6.82
N LEU A 21 12.22 3.24 5.72
CA LEU A 21 12.61 1.85 5.52
C LEU A 21 14.06 1.81 5.01
N GLU A 22 14.79 0.76 5.35
CA GLU A 22 16.15 0.52 4.86
C GLU A 22 16.22 0.66 3.32
N PRO A 23 17.20 1.42 2.78
CA PRO A 23 17.38 1.52 1.33
C PRO A 23 17.65 0.14 0.72
N CYS A 24 16.95 -0.20 -0.36
CA CYS A 24 17.12 -1.51 -0.99
C CYS A 24 18.53 -1.70 -1.59
N SER A 25 19.02 -2.94 -1.56
CA SER A 25 20.34 -3.35 -2.07
C SER A 25 20.30 -4.13 -3.39
N HIS A 26 19.11 -4.57 -3.83
CA HIS A 26 18.94 -5.44 -5.00
C HIS A 26 18.68 -4.66 -6.30
N GLN A 27 19.06 -5.27 -7.42
CA GLN A 27 18.71 -4.81 -8.75
C GLN A 27 17.31 -5.34 -9.12
N GLY A 28 16.32 -4.45 -9.15
CA GLY A 28 14.96 -4.75 -9.61
C GLY A 28 14.64 -4.05 -10.93
N LYS A 29 13.39 -3.59 -11.06
CA LYS A 29 12.99 -2.70 -12.18
C LYS A 29 13.78 -1.39 -12.19
N THR A 30 14.19 -0.92 -11.02
CA THR A 30 15.07 0.23 -10.82
C THR A 30 16.36 -0.21 -10.13
N PRO A 31 17.49 0.52 -10.32
CA PRO A 31 18.71 0.24 -9.58
C PRO A 31 18.57 0.43 -8.06
N PRO A 32 19.46 -0.15 -7.23
CA PRO A 32 19.37 -0.09 -5.77
C PRO A 32 19.46 1.34 -5.22
N CYS A 33 18.62 1.66 -4.23
CA CYS A 33 18.69 2.96 -3.53
C CYS A 33 19.99 3.11 -2.74
N ALA A 34 20.50 2.03 -2.14
CA ALA A 34 21.77 2.05 -1.41
C ALA A 34 22.94 2.43 -2.33
N LYS A 35 22.94 1.94 -3.58
CA LYS A 35 23.92 2.32 -4.61
C LYS A 35 23.81 3.80 -4.95
N LEU A 36 22.59 4.31 -5.15
CA LEU A 36 22.36 5.73 -5.41
C LEU A 36 22.89 6.62 -4.29
N PHE A 37 22.58 6.31 -3.04
CA PHE A 37 23.04 7.11 -1.90
C PHE A 37 24.57 7.15 -1.79
N SER A 38 25.23 6.04 -2.12
CA SER A 38 26.68 6.00 -2.24
C SER A 38 27.21 6.88 -3.38
N GLU A 39 26.62 6.80 -4.58
CA GLU A 39 27.03 7.60 -5.73
C GLU A 39 26.82 9.11 -5.52
N LEU A 40 25.76 9.48 -4.80
CA LEU A 40 25.46 10.88 -4.49
C LEU A 40 26.33 11.47 -3.38
N GLY A 41 27.11 10.63 -2.68
CA GLY A 41 28.09 11.07 -1.67
C GLY A 41 27.46 11.50 -0.34
N PHE A 42 26.36 10.87 0.09
CA PHE A 42 25.79 11.12 1.42
C PHE A 42 26.78 10.75 2.52
N LYS A 43 26.82 11.54 3.60
CA LYS A 43 27.68 11.28 4.76
C LYS A 43 27.03 10.35 5.77
N LYS A 44 25.73 10.53 6.03
CA LYS A 44 25.00 9.78 7.06
C LYS A 44 23.57 9.47 6.65
N ILE A 45 23.10 8.26 6.94
CA ILE A 45 21.72 7.81 6.70
C ILE A 45 21.11 7.34 8.01
N PHE A 46 20.01 7.98 8.40
CA PHE A 46 19.17 7.56 9.51
C PHE A 46 18.01 6.72 8.98
N ILE A 47 17.83 5.53 9.54
CA ILE A 47 16.83 4.55 9.10
C ILE A 47 15.86 4.27 10.24
N SER A 48 14.56 4.37 9.97
CA SER A 48 13.55 4.07 10.98
C SER A 48 13.34 2.56 11.19
N VAL A 49 13.10 1.81 10.11
CA VAL A 49 12.83 0.37 10.16
C VAL A 49 13.79 -0.39 9.24
N LYS A 50 14.42 -1.45 9.76
CA LYS A 50 15.23 -2.39 8.96
C LYS A 50 14.33 -3.19 8.00
N ASP A 51 14.76 -3.41 6.76
CA ASP A 51 14.01 -4.25 5.83
C ASP A 51 14.25 -5.73 6.13
N GLY A 52 13.17 -6.47 6.36
CA GLY A 52 13.21 -7.92 6.60
C GLY A 52 13.18 -8.77 5.33
N ASN A 53 13.07 -8.14 4.15
CA ASN A 53 13.03 -8.85 2.87
C ASN A 53 14.39 -9.47 2.55
N LYS A 54 14.42 -10.78 2.32
CA LYS A 54 15.65 -11.54 2.00
C LYS A 54 16.40 -11.03 0.77
N ILE A 55 15.67 -10.52 -0.23
CA ILE A 55 16.24 -10.02 -1.48
C ILE A 55 16.64 -8.55 -1.34
N ALA A 56 15.80 -7.73 -0.70
CA ALA A 56 15.98 -6.28 -0.69
C ALA A 56 16.85 -5.72 0.46
N SER A 57 16.97 -6.46 1.57
CA SER A 57 17.79 -6.08 2.73
C SER A 57 19.30 -6.01 2.41
N GLY A 58 20.10 -5.44 3.31
CA GLY A 58 21.56 -5.38 3.17
C GLY A 58 22.09 -4.05 2.64
N GLY A 59 21.21 -3.07 2.44
CA GLY A 59 21.58 -1.75 1.94
C GLY A 59 22.36 -0.95 2.98
N ALA A 60 22.02 -1.11 4.26
CA ALA A 60 22.77 -0.48 5.33
C ALA A 60 24.20 -1.02 5.43
N GLU A 61 24.39 -2.35 5.33
CA GLU A 61 25.70 -2.97 5.33
C GLU A 61 26.52 -2.55 4.10
N PHE A 62 25.89 -2.43 2.92
CA PHE A 62 26.52 -1.88 1.73
C PHE A 62 26.99 -0.43 1.95
N LEU A 63 26.12 0.45 2.45
CA LEU A 63 26.44 1.87 2.70
C LEU A 63 27.61 2.02 3.69
N LYS A 64 27.61 1.24 4.77
CA LYS A 64 28.71 1.22 5.74
C LYS A 64 30.04 0.83 5.10
N LYS A 65 30.05 -0.14 4.18
CA LYS A 65 31.26 -0.53 3.43
C LYS A 65 31.77 0.57 2.50
N GLN A 66 30.90 1.48 2.05
CA GLN A 66 31.26 2.65 1.26
C GLN A 66 31.69 3.85 2.12
N GLY A 67 31.83 3.67 3.44
CA GLY A 67 32.25 4.72 4.37
C GLY A 67 31.13 5.66 4.84
N ILE A 68 29.87 5.32 4.55
CA ILE A 68 28.71 6.13 4.95
C ILE A 68 28.25 5.69 6.35
N GLU A 69 28.05 6.65 7.23
CA GLU A 69 27.50 6.39 8.57
C GLU A 69 26.04 5.97 8.46
N VAL A 70 25.64 4.90 9.17
CA VAL A 70 24.25 4.42 9.16
C VAL A 70 23.79 4.12 10.58
N GLU A 71 22.68 4.74 10.97
CA GLU A 71 22.05 4.58 12.27
C GLU A 71 20.60 4.13 12.11
N PHE A 72 20.18 3.15 12.91
CA PHE A 72 18.86 2.53 12.85
C PHE A 72 17.95 3.02 13.99
N ASP A 73 16.69 2.61 13.90
CA ASP A 73 15.69 2.72 14.96
C ASP A 73 15.23 4.16 15.30
N ILE A 74 15.46 5.11 14.38
CA ILE A 74 14.95 6.48 14.50
C ILE A 74 13.43 6.48 14.36
N LEU A 75 12.71 6.82 15.42
CA LEU A 75 11.23 6.76 15.46
C LEU A 75 10.70 5.39 15.02
N LYS A 76 11.37 4.31 15.45
CA LYS A 76 11.09 2.93 15.00
C LYS A 76 9.62 2.55 15.13
N GLU A 77 8.95 2.96 16.20
CA GLU A 77 7.55 2.59 16.45
C GLU A 77 6.59 3.35 15.53
N GLU A 78 6.86 4.63 15.22
CA GLU A 78 6.15 5.42 14.21
C GLU A 78 6.38 4.85 12.81
N GLY A 79 7.63 4.49 12.49
CA GLY A 79 7.98 3.83 11.23
C GLY A 79 7.24 2.51 11.05
N LYS A 80 7.21 1.66 12.09
CA LYS A 80 6.43 0.41 12.08
C LYS A 80 4.93 0.65 11.92
N LYS A 81 4.37 1.70 12.53
CA LYS A 81 2.96 2.08 12.36
C LYS A 81 2.67 2.50 10.92
N LEU A 82 3.53 3.34 10.32
CA LEU A 82 3.43 3.77 8.93
C LEU A 82 3.51 2.59 7.96
N LEU A 83 4.50 1.70 8.17
CA LEU A 83 4.78 0.57 7.30
C LEU A 83 3.95 -0.69 7.63
N LYS A 84 2.99 -0.61 8.57
CA LYS A 84 2.26 -1.77 9.10
C LYS A 84 1.66 -2.67 8.02
N PRO A 85 0.97 -2.16 6.97
CA PRO A 85 0.43 -3.00 5.90
C PRO A 85 1.54 -3.78 5.18
N PHE A 86 2.62 -3.11 4.80
CA PHE A 86 3.77 -3.69 4.10
C PHE A 86 4.48 -4.75 4.95
N LEU A 87 4.80 -4.45 6.21
CA LEU A 87 5.47 -5.39 7.13
C LEU A 87 4.63 -6.64 7.42
N LYS A 88 3.30 -6.52 7.40
CA LYS A 88 2.38 -7.66 7.55
C LYS A 88 2.29 -8.47 6.27
N TRP A 89 2.22 -7.82 5.12
CA TRP A 89 2.25 -8.47 3.80
C TRP A 89 3.55 -9.26 3.58
N GLN A 90 4.72 -8.73 3.98
CA GLN A 90 5.98 -9.49 3.92
C GLN A 90 5.96 -10.82 4.72
N LYS A 91 5.04 -10.98 5.66
CA LYS A 91 4.87 -12.18 6.50
C LYS A 91 3.69 -13.05 6.06
N GLY A 92 3.04 -12.74 4.95
CA GLY A 92 1.85 -13.42 4.47
C GLY A 92 0.87 -12.44 3.85
N GLN A 93 -0.24 -12.15 4.55
CA GLN A 93 -1.28 -11.26 4.05
C GLN A 93 -1.62 -10.18 5.07
N PHE A 94 -1.95 -8.98 4.57
CA PHE A 94 -2.56 -7.93 5.38
C PHE A 94 -4.03 -7.77 4.99
N LYS A 95 -4.93 -8.00 5.95
CA LYS A 95 -6.37 -7.89 5.75
C LYS A 95 -6.92 -6.76 6.60
N LEU A 96 -7.63 -5.83 5.97
CA LEU A 96 -8.33 -4.74 6.64
C LEU A 96 -9.83 -5.00 6.59
N PHE A 97 -10.44 -5.17 7.75
CA PHE A 97 -11.89 -5.24 7.88
C PHE A 97 -12.45 -3.85 8.15
N LYS A 98 -13.34 -3.36 7.26
CA LYS A 98 -14.05 -2.10 7.46
C LYS A 98 -15.49 -2.40 7.84
N LEU A 99 -15.91 -1.85 8.97
CA LEU A 99 -17.30 -1.88 9.44
C LEU A 99 -17.83 -0.45 9.59
N ALA A 100 -19.13 -0.25 9.41
CA ALA A 100 -19.85 0.95 9.85
C ALA A 100 -21.10 0.48 10.58
N LEU A 101 -21.19 0.82 11.86
CA LEU A 101 -22.22 0.36 12.77
C LEU A 101 -22.80 1.57 13.50
N SER A 102 -24.10 1.54 13.80
CA SER A 102 -24.72 2.49 14.73
C SER A 102 -24.22 2.22 16.16
N MET A 103 -24.57 3.10 17.11
CA MET A 103 -24.15 2.97 18.51
C MET A 103 -24.54 1.64 19.16
N ASN A 104 -25.66 1.04 18.74
CA ASN A 104 -26.09 -0.28 19.21
C ASN A 104 -25.45 -1.45 18.44
N GLY A 105 -24.44 -1.20 17.60
CA GLY A 105 -23.75 -2.23 16.82
C GLY A 105 -24.49 -2.70 15.57
N SER A 106 -25.62 -2.09 15.20
CA SER A 106 -26.37 -2.49 14.00
C SER A 106 -25.68 -2.00 12.71
N PRO A 107 -25.50 -2.88 11.70
CA PRO A 107 -25.07 -2.48 10.37
C PRO A 107 -26.24 -1.98 9.50
N PHE A 108 -27.48 -2.05 10.00
CA PHE A 108 -28.69 -1.75 9.22
C PHE A 108 -29.01 -0.26 9.23
N GLY A 109 -29.38 0.26 8.06
CA GLY A 109 -29.72 1.67 7.82
C GLY A 109 -29.07 2.16 6.53
N LYS A 110 -29.76 3.00 5.73
CA LYS A 110 -29.24 3.46 4.43
C LYS A 110 -27.89 4.18 4.56
N ILE A 111 -27.76 5.03 5.57
CA ILE A 111 -26.53 5.76 5.85
C ILE A 111 -26.28 5.72 7.35
N VAL A 112 -25.32 4.88 7.76
CA VAL A 112 -24.94 4.72 9.18
C VAL A 112 -23.85 5.70 9.59
N SER A 113 -22.87 5.98 8.72
CA SER A 113 -21.73 6.85 9.03
C SER A 113 -21.74 8.15 8.23
N ASN A 114 -21.15 9.20 8.81
CA ASN A 114 -21.09 10.54 8.23
C ASN A 114 -20.21 10.63 6.96
N GLU A 115 -20.20 11.80 6.33
CA GLU A 115 -19.44 12.07 5.10
C GLU A 115 -17.94 11.85 5.26
N LEU A 116 -17.34 12.30 6.37
CA LEU A 116 -15.92 12.13 6.65
C LEU A 116 -15.52 10.66 6.71
N SER A 117 -16.33 9.83 7.38
CA SER A 117 -16.14 8.37 7.44
C SER A 117 -16.22 7.73 6.05
N ARG A 118 -17.16 8.17 5.21
CA ARG A 118 -17.28 7.68 3.83
C ARG A 118 -16.09 8.11 2.99
N ALA A 119 -15.64 9.37 3.07
CA ALA A 119 -14.45 9.85 2.38
C ALA A 119 -13.21 9.05 2.78
N TYR A 120 -13.05 8.71 4.06
CA TYR A 120 -11.96 7.86 4.54
C TYR A 120 -12.03 6.43 3.96
N ALA A 121 -13.23 5.83 3.89
CA ALA A 121 -13.40 4.53 3.24
C ALA A 121 -13.01 4.55 1.74
N HIS A 122 -13.25 5.66 1.04
CA HIS A 122 -12.78 5.84 -0.34
C HIS A 122 -11.25 5.98 -0.41
N LYS A 123 -10.61 6.70 0.54
CA LYS A 123 -9.14 6.75 0.64
C LYS A 123 -8.51 5.38 0.86
N ILE A 124 -9.13 4.53 1.68
CA ILE A 124 -8.69 3.14 1.85
C ILE A 124 -8.81 2.39 0.52
N ARG A 125 -9.96 2.46 -0.17
CA ARG A 125 -10.16 1.80 -1.46
C ARG A 125 -9.17 2.24 -2.54
N ALA A 126 -8.63 3.44 -2.44
CA ALA A 126 -7.63 3.97 -3.38
C ALA A 126 -6.25 3.34 -3.24
N VAL A 127 -5.94 2.70 -2.10
CA VAL A 127 -4.59 2.19 -1.78
C VAL A 127 -4.55 0.69 -1.53
N ILE A 128 -5.68 -0.01 -1.62
CA ILE A 128 -5.75 -1.48 -1.53
C ILE A 128 -5.72 -2.10 -2.93
N ASP A 129 -5.14 -3.28 -3.04
CA ASP A 129 -5.10 -4.02 -4.30
C ASP A 129 -6.44 -4.71 -4.60
N LEU A 130 -7.07 -5.29 -3.57
CA LEU A 130 -8.29 -6.08 -3.67
C LEU A 130 -9.33 -5.69 -2.61
N LEU A 131 -10.54 -5.36 -3.06
CA LEU A 131 -11.71 -5.19 -2.22
C LEU A 131 -12.58 -6.45 -2.25
N VAL A 132 -12.78 -7.08 -1.09
CA VAL A 132 -13.62 -8.27 -0.97
C VAL A 132 -15.01 -7.89 -0.48
N VAL A 133 -16.05 -8.39 -1.14
CA VAL A 133 -17.45 -8.12 -0.79
C VAL A 133 -18.29 -9.39 -0.89
N GLY A 134 -19.28 -9.53 -0.01
CA GLY A 134 -20.25 -10.62 -0.10
C GLY A 134 -21.29 -10.38 -1.19
N GLY A 135 -21.71 -11.43 -1.89
CA GLY A 135 -22.73 -11.32 -2.94
C GLY A 135 -24.08 -10.78 -2.45
N GLU A 136 -24.38 -10.94 -1.16
CA GLU A 136 -25.63 -10.41 -0.57
C GLU A 136 -25.65 -8.88 -0.52
N THR A 137 -24.52 -8.25 -0.17
CA THR A 137 -24.35 -6.79 -0.24
C THR A 137 -24.59 -6.29 -1.66
N ILE A 138 -24.12 -7.02 -2.67
CA ILE A 138 -24.32 -6.64 -4.06
C ILE A 138 -25.79 -6.66 -4.42
N ARG A 139 -26.52 -7.72 -4.06
CA ARG A 139 -27.94 -7.89 -4.38
C ARG A 139 -28.84 -6.89 -3.66
N LYS A 140 -28.49 -6.49 -2.44
CA LYS A 140 -29.32 -5.58 -1.63
C LYS A 140 -29.00 -4.11 -1.85
N ASP A 141 -27.71 -3.78 -1.96
CA ASP A 141 -27.28 -2.37 -1.89
C ASP A 141 -26.98 -1.78 -3.27
N HIS A 142 -26.92 -2.61 -4.32
CA HIS A 142 -26.53 -2.24 -5.68
C HIS A 142 -25.33 -1.28 -5.71
N PRO A 143 -24.21 -1.61 -5.03
CA PRO A 143 -23.17 -0.63 -4.77
C PRO A 143 -22.35 -0.35 -6.03
N ILE A 144 -21.53 0.70 -5.98
CA ILE A 144 -20.51 0.99 -7.03
C ILE A 144 -19.13 0.40 -6.62
N LEU A 145 -18.79 0.51 -5.33
CA LEU A 145 -17.54 0.05 -4.73
C LEU A 145 -16.27 0.59 -5.41
N ASP A 146 -16.19 1.89 -5.63
CA ASP A 146 -15.03 2.59 -6.21
C ASP A 146 -14.35 3.52 -5.18
N ALA A 147 -13.39 4.32 -5.67
CA ALA A 147 -12.67 5.35 -4.93
C ALA A 147 -13.05 6.79 -5.40
N ARG A 148 -14.28 7.01 -5.87
CA ARG A 148 -14.68 8.30 -6.52
C ARG A 148 -14.50 9.55 -5.67
N LEU A 149 -14.70 9.48 -4.35
CA LEU A 149 -14.58 10.65 -3.46
C LEU A 149 -13.14 11.17 -3.32
N CYS A 150 -12.14 10.41 -3.75
CA CYS A 150 -10.74 10.85 -3.83
C CYS A 150 -10.18 10.82 -5.26
N LYS A 151 -11.03 10.65 -6.29
CA LYS A 151 -10.66 10.62 -7.71
C LYS A 151 -9.50 9.66 -8.02
N ALA A 152 -9.45 8.52 -7.32
CA ALA A 152 -8.43 7.50 -7.50
C ALA A 152 -8.95 6.32 -8.33
N LYS A 153 -8.02 5.49 -8.81
CA LYS A 153 -8.33 4.21 -9.46
C LYS A 153 -9.19 3.35 -8.51
N ALA A 154 -10.21 2.70 -9.06
CA ALA A 154 -10.99 1.74 -8.30
C ALA A 154 -10.17 0.46 -8.02
N PRO A 155 -10.31 -0.16 -6.83
CA PRO A 155 -9.64 -1.41 -6.54
C PRO A 155 -10.24 -2.54 -7.39
N ASN A 156 -9.47 -3.62 -7.58
CA ASN A 156 -10.03 -4.86 -8.07
C ASN A 156 -11.02 -5.41 -7.03
N LEU A 157 -11.98 -6.22 -7.48
CA LEU A 157 -13.06 -6.72 -6.63
C LEU A 157 -13.01 -8.24 -6.55
N CYS A 158 -13.18 -8.81 -5.36
CA CYS A 158 -13.52 -10.23 -5.20
C CYS A 158 -14.94 -10.35 -4.62
N ILE A 159 -15.80 -11.08 -5.31
CA ILE A 159 -17.18 -11.33 -4.88
C ILE A 159 -17.26 -12.72 -4.28
N LEU A 160 -17.46 -12.78 -2.97
CA LEU A 160 -17.71 -14.05 -2.27
C LEU A 160 -19.19 -14.37 -2.34
N SER A 161 -19.56 -15.36 -3.15
CA SER A 161 -20.93 -15.84 -3.26
C SER A 161 -20.98 -17.35 -3.47
N ARG A 162 -22.07 -17.96 -2.99
CA ARG A 162 -22.41 -19.36 -3.31
C ARG A 162 -23.13 -19.50 -4.66
N GLN A 163 -23.59 -18.38 -5.23
CA GLN A 163 -24.24 -18.35 -6.54
C GLN A 163 -23.23 -17.98 -7.62
N ASN A 164 -23.45 -18.46 -8.85
CA ASN A 164 -22.67 -18.03 -9.99
C ASN A 164 -22.83 -16.51 -10.21
N ILE A 165 -21.71 -15.82 -10.45
CA ILE A 165 -21.65 -14.40 -10.75
C ILE A 165 -22.45 -14.02 -12.01
N ASP A 166 -22.68 -14.96 -12.91
CA ASP A 166 -23.50 -14.78 -14.11
C ASP A 166 -24.97 -14.52 -13.79
N ASN A 167 -25.42 -14.97 -12.62
CA ASN A 167 -26.80 -14.76 -12.15
C ASN A 167 -27.01 -13.37 -11.53
N PHE A 168 -25.96 -12.56 -11.40
CA PHE A 168 -26.09 -11.20 -10.88
C PHE A 168 -26.58 -10.25 -11.97
N ASP A 169 -27.46 -9.32 -11.61
CA ASP A 169 -27.89 -8.24 -12.50
C ASP A 169 -26.68 -7.38 -12.92
N LYS A 170 -26.32 -7.46 -14.20
CA LYS A 170 -25.19 -6.73 -14.77
C LYS A 170 -25.45 -5.22 -14.87
N ASN A 171 -26.69 -4.77 -14.62
CA ASN A 171 -26.99 -3.34 -14.53
C ASN A 171 -26.53 -2.70 -13.22
N ILE A 172 -26.22 -3.51 -12.19
CA ILE A 172 -25.72 -3.01 -10.92
C ILE A 172 -24.45 -2.16 -11.16
N PRO A 173 -24.37 -0.93 -10.61
CA PRO A 173 -23.31 0.02 -10.93
C PRO A 173 -21.88 -0.51 -10.77
N LEU A 174 -21.64 -1.46 -9.85
CA LEU A 174 -20.31 -2.06 -9.71
C LEU A 174 -19.82 -2.71 -11.02
N PHE A 175 -20.68 -3.32 -11.83
CA PHE A 175 -20.23 -3.98 -13.06
C PHE A 175 -19.84 -2.98 -14.16
N LYS A 176 -20.14 -1.69 -13.98
CA LYS A 176 -19.89 -0.62 -14.95
C LYS A 176 -18.64 0.22 -14.65
N VAL A 177 -17.92 -0.08 -13.56
CA VAL A 177 -16.69 0.64 -13.20
C VAL A 177 -15.55 0.20 -14.12
N PRO A 178 -14.91 1.10 -14.88
CA PRO A 178 -13.88 0.73 -15.85
C PRO A 178 -12.55 0.35 -15.17
N ASN A 179 -11.70 -0.35 -15.92
CA ASN A 179 -10.28 -0.60 -15.57
C ASN A 179 -10.04 -1.31 -14.22
N ARG A 180 -10.97 -2.18 -13.83
CA ARG A 180 -10.81 -3.09 -12.69
C ARG A 180 -11.13 -4.52 -13.07
N GLN A 181 -10.51 -5.47 -12.38
CA GLN A 181 -10.81 -6.88 -12.51
C GLN A 181 -11.81 -7.29 -11.42
N ILE A 182 -12.70 -8.23 -11.77
CA ILE A 182 -13.67 -8.84 -10.85
C ILE A 182 -13.39 -10.33 -10.78
N TYR A 183 -13.17 -10.83 -9.57
CA TYR A 183 -12.89 -12.23 -9.29
C TYR A 183 -14.02 -12.87 -8.48
N THR A 184 -14.16 -14.18 -8.60
CA THR A 184 -15.08 -15.02 -7.80
C THR A 184 -14.36 -15.78 -6.68
N GLN A 185 -13.04 -15.75 -6.67
CA GLN A 185 -12.16 -16.29 -5.63
C GLN A 185 -11.05 -15.29 -5.33
N ILE A 186 -10.45 -15.35 -4.14
CA ILE A 186 -9.34 -14.48 -3.78
C ILE A 186 -8.11 -14.94 -4.58
N PRO A 187 -7.52 -14.10 -5.44
CA PRO A 187 -6.31 -14.47 -6.18
C PRO A 187 -5.16 -14.80 -5.22
N SER A 188 -4.31 -15.76 -5.59
CA SER A 188 -3.13 -16.14 -4.78
C SER A 188 -2.11 -15.02 -4.63
N GLU A 189 -2.09 -14.07 -5.58
CA GLU A 189 -1.19 -12.91 -5.59
C GLU A 189 -1.73 -11.71 -4.81
N ALA A 190 -2.93 -11.82 -4.21
CA ALA A 190 -3.60 -10.75 -3.46
C ALA A 190 -3.35 -10.81 -1.94
#